data_AF-A0A2H9M8T5-F1
#
_entry.id   AF-A0A2H9M8T5-F1
#
_cell.length_a   1.000
_cell.length_b   1.000
_cell.length_c   1.000
_cell.angle_alpha   90.00
_cell.angle_beta   90.00
_cell.angle_gamma   90.00
#
_symmetry.space_group_name_H-M   'P 1'
#
loop_
_entity.id
_entity.type
_entity.pdbx_description
1 polymer ?
#
loop_
_entity_poly.entity_id
_entity_poly.type
_entity_poly.pdbx_seq_one_letter_code
_entity_poly.pdbx_strand_id
1 'polypeptide(L)' 'MANPKISIIIPAYNEEKYIRETLSKLKEIKNNEYKNLEVIVVENGSTDKTYEIAK' A
#
# COMPACT_ATOMS: atom_id res chain seq x y z
N MET A 1 11.30 -22.84 -7.14
CA MET A 1 11.41 -22.38 -5.73
C MET A 1 10.04 -21.90 -5.27
N ALA A 2 9.74 -21.96 -3.97
CA ALA A 2 8.47 -21.46 -3.46
C ALA A 2 8.32 -19.96 -3.75
N ASN A 3 7.13 -19.55 -4.18
CA ASN A 3 6.75 -18.14 -4.41
C ASN A 3 5.58 -17.82 -3.47
N PRO A 4 5.81 -17.69 -2.14
CA PRO A 4 4.74 -17.52 -1.17
C PRO A 4 3.94 -16.23 -1.44
N LYS A 5 2.65 -16.22 -1.13
CA LYS A 5 1.90 -14.96 -1.17
C LYS A 5 2.33 -14.10 0.02
N ILE A 6 2.74 -12.87 -0.26
CA ILE A 6 3.05 -11.87 0.77
C ILE A 6 1.90 -10.88 0.82
N SER A 7 1.35 -10.66 2.01
CA SER A 7 0.32 -9.65 2.25
C SER A 7 0.91 -8.55 3.16
N ILE A 8 0.94 -7.32 2.66
CA ILE A 8 1.37 -6.14 3.39
C ILE A 8 0.12 -5.39 3.86
N ILE A 9 -0.02 -5.21 5.17
CA ILE A 9 -1.13 -4.48 5.78
C ILE A 9 -0.62 -3.12 6.22
N ILE A 10 -1.26 -2.05 5.74
CA ILE A 10 -0.88 -0.66 6.00
C ILE A 10 -2.04 0.02 6.74
N PRO A 11 -1.99 0.16 8.06
CA PRO A 11 -2.90 1.07 8.76
C PRO A 11 -2.56 2.52 8.36
N ALA A 12 -3.58 3.31 8.02
CA ALA A 12 -3.40 4.70 7.60
C ALA A 12 -4.41 5.62 8.28
N TYR A 13 -3.90 6.68 8.92
CA TYR A 13 -4.68 7.78 9.49
C TYR A 13 -3.88 9.07 9.35
N ASN A 14 -4.38 10.01 8.54
CA ASN A 14 -3.73 11.28 8.24
C ASN A 14 -2.29 11.17 7.65
N GLU A 15 -2.13 10.30 6.65
CA GLU A 15 -0.89 9.96 5.94
C GLU A 15 -0.78 10.60 4.54
N GLU A 16 -1.51 11.68 4.24
CA GLU A 16 -1.58 12.26 2.88
C GLU A 16 -0.21 12.61 2.25
N LYS A 17 0.78 12.86 3.11
CA LYS A 17 2.14 13.22 2.73
C LYS A 17 2.96 12.03 2.21
N TYR A 18 2.67 10.82 2.67
CA TYR A 18 3.55 9.65 2.46
C TYR A 18 2.86 8.49 1.75
N ILE A 19 1.53 8.37 1.87
CA ILE A 19 0.79 7.20 1.38
C ILE A 19 0.95 7.01 -0.14
N ARG A 20 1.02 8.10 -0.93
CA ARG A 20 1.26 8.04 -2.37
C ARG A 20 2.60 7.38 -2.73
N GLU A 21 3.67 7.83 -2.08
CA GLU A 21 5.02 7.34 -2.37
C GLU A 21 5.15 5.87 -1.96
N THR A 22 4.62 5.52 -0.79
CA THR A 22 4.59 4.14 -0.28
C THR A 22 3.90 3.20 -1.26
N LEU A 23 2.67 3.53 -1.70
CA LEU A 23 1.92 2.70 -2.62
C LEU A 23 2.59 2.60 -4.01
N SER A 24 3.24 3.68 -4.46
CA SER A 24 3.96 3.69 -5.74
C SER A 24 5.16 2.73 -5.72
N LYS A 25 5.96 2.75 -4.65
CA LYS A 25 7.09 1.82 -4.45
C LYS A 25 6.64 0.37 -4.35
N LEU A 26 5.57 0.11 -3.59
CA LEU A 26 5.01 -1.25 -3.49
C LEU A 26 4.47 -1.77 -4.82
N LYS A 27 3.89 -0.88 -5.64
CA LYS A 27 3.45 -1.21 -7.00
C LYS A 27 4.62 -1.54 -7.93
N GLU A 28 5.73 -0.80 -7.81
CA GLU A 28 6.96 -1.09 -8.56
C GLU A 28 7.51 -2.48 -8.22
N ILE A 29 7.65 -2.78 -6.92
CA ILE A 29 8.09 -4.10 -6.43
C ILE A 29 7.17 -5.19 -6.95
N LYS A 30 5.85 -5.00 -6.87
CA LYS A 30 4.86 -5.98 -7.37
C LYS A 30 5.01 -6.28 -8.86
N ASN A 31 5.30 -5.26 -9.66
CA ASN A 31 5.36 -5.39 -11.12
C ASN A 31 6.69 -5.98 -11.60
N ASN A 32 7.79 -5.59 -10.97
CA ASN A 32 9.15 -5.86 -11.47
C ASN A 32 9.86 -7.00 -10.71
N GLU A 33 9.63 -7.12 -9.41
CA GLU A 33 10.42 -8.00 -8.53
C GLU A 33 9.61 -9.17 -7.97
N TYR A 34 8.41 -8.92 -7.44
CA TYR A 34 7.62 -9.91 -6.71
C TYR A 34 6.12 -9.86 -7.00
N LYS A 35 5.67 -10.65 -7.99
CA LYS A 35 4.28 -10.63 -8.45
C LYS A 35 3.26 -11.17 -7.45
N ASN A 36 3.67 -12.05 -6.51
CA ASN A 36 2.76 -12.65 -5.53
C ASN A 36 2.59 -11.77 -4.28
N LEU A 37 2.35 -10.47 -4.51
CA LEU A 37 2.21 -9.44 -3.49
C LEU A 37 0.78 -8.89 -3.46
N GLU A 38 0.22 -8.81 -2.27
CA GLU A 38 -1.04 -8.15 -1.94
C GLU A 38 -0.77 -7.00 -0.96
N VAL A 39 -1.40 -5.86 -1.20
CA VAL A 39 -1.31 -4.68 -0.33
C VAL A 39 -2.72 -4.33 0.11
N ILE A 40 -2.92 -4.22 1.42
CA ILE A 40 -4.21 -3.91 2.04
C ILE A 40 -4.01 -2.65 2.86
N VAL A 41 -4.64 -1.55 2.44
CA VAL A 41 -4.66 -0.30 3.23
C VAL A 41 -5.90 -0.32 4.12
N VAL A 42 -5.69 -0.18 5.43
CA VAL A 42 -6.75 -0.06 6.43
C VAL A 42 -6.85 1.40 6.81
N GLU A 43 -7.81 2.09 6.21
CA GLU A 43 -8.10 3.49 6.47
C GLU A 43 -9.02 3.61 7.70
N ASN A 44 -8.76 4.59 8.57
CA ASN A 44 -9.46 4.77 9.85
C ASN A 44 -10.04 6.18 10.05
N GLY A 45 -10.84 6.67 9.09
CA GLY A 45 -11.58 7.93 9.25
C GLY A 45 -10.69 9.18 9.22
N SER A 46 -9.66 9.18 8.38
CA SER A 46 -8.76 10.32 8.17
C SER A 46 -9.54 11.58 7.83
N THR A 47 -9.04 12.70 8.35
CA THR A 47 -9.59 14.04 8.12
C THR A 47 -8.88 14.78 6.98
N ASP A 48 -7.82 14.18 6.43
CA ASP A 48 -7.03 14.69 5.32
C ASP A 48 -7.30 13.87 4.03
N LYS A 49 -6.44 14.02 3.01
CA LYS A 49 -6.63 13.33 1.72
C LYS A 49 -6.15 11.87 1.69
N THR A 50 -5.89 11.23 2.83
CA THR A 50 -5.33 9.87 2.87
C THR A 50 -6.18 8.87 2.11
N TYR A 51 -7.50 8.88 2.34
CA TYR A 51 -8.43 7.95 1.70
C TYR A 51 -8.47 8.13 0.18
N GLU A 52 -8.52 9.38 -0.29
CA GLU A 52 -8.54 9.70 -1.72
C GLU A 52 -7.23 9.32 -2.42
N ILE A 53 -6.10 9.41 -1.72
CA ILE A 53 -4.80 9.05 -2.28
C ILE A 53 -4.60 7.52 -2.28
N ALA A 54 -5.19 6.81 -1.31
CA ALA A 54 -5.05 5.36 -1.16
C ALA A 54 -6.00 4.53 -2.05
N LYS A 55 -7.03 5.16 -2.63
CA LYS A 55 -8.04 4.53 -3.51
C LYS A 55 -7.52 4.24 -4.91
#